data_AF-A0A538AZY7-F1
#
_entry.id   AF-A0A538AZY7-F1
#
_cell.length_a   1.000
_cell.length_b   1.000
_cell.length_c   1.000
_cell.angle_alpha   90.00
_cell.angle_beta   90.00
_cell.angle_gamma   90.00
#
_symmetry.space_group_name_H-M   'P 1'
#
loop_
_entity.id
_entity.type
_entity.pdbx_description
1 polymer ?
#
loop_
_entity_poly.entity_id
_entity_poly.type
_entity_poly.pdbx_seq_one_letter_code
_entity_poly.pdbx_strand_id
1 'polypeptide(L)'
;MGEPATSDERWQDILDFERSWWKGRVRKEPAVRARFGLSAARYHQLLNRLIDRPEALEYDPVLVQRLRRLRESRRRTRFARRLGLEG
;
A
#
# COMPACT_ATOMS: atom_id res chain seq x y z
N MET A 1 10.24 20.07 24.26
CA MET A 1 11.10 19.73 23.10
C MET A 1 10.95 18.24 22.86
N GLY A 2 10.53 17.83 21.66
CA GLY A 2 10.28 16.43 21.28
C GLY A 2 8.85 16.20 20.81
N GLU A 3 8.50 16.77 19.66
CA GLU A 3 7.23 16.53 18.97
C GLU A 3 7.14 15.06 18.51
N PRO A 4 5.98 14.41 18.54
CA PRO A 4 5.84 13.04 18.06
C PRO A 4 5.79 13.03 16.52
N ALA A 5 6.94 13.21 15.86
CA ALA A 5 7.13 12.79 14.47
C ALA A 5 6.94 11.25 14.42
N THR A 6 5.70 10.79 14.25
CA THR A 6 5.37 9.37 14.51
C THR A 6 4.49 8.73 13.44
N SER A 7 4.35 9.31 12.25
CA SER A 7 3.69 8.58 11.14
C SER A 7 4.28 8.84 9.77
N ASP A 8 4.86 10.01 9.53
CA ASP A 8 5.42 10.32 8.21
C ASP A 8 6.82 9.70 8.03
N GLU A 9 7.73 9.73 9.00
CA GLU A 9 9.11 9.23 8.81
C GLU A 9 9.24 7.73 8.45
N ARG A 10 8.17 6.93 8.60
CA ARG A 10 8.16 5.50 8.22
C ARG A 10 7.56 5.20 6.85
N TRP A 11 7.06 6.20 6.11
CA TRP A 11 6.50 5.95 4.78
C TRP A 11 7.54 5.43 3.78
N GLN A 12 8.80 5.83 3.96
CA GLN A 12 9.93 5.34 3.15
C GLN A 12 10.19 3.85 3.39
N ASP A 13 10.20 3.38 4.64
CA ASP A 13 10.36 1.94 4.96
C ASP A 13 9.18 1.11 4.41
N ILE A 14 7.96 1.68 4.40
CA ILE A 14 6.80 1.04 3.76
C ILE A 14 7.01 0.89 2.25
N LEU A 15 7.49 1.93 1.56
CA LEU A 15 7.75 1.86 0.12
C LEU A 15 8.91 0.91 -0.20
N ASP A 16 9.99 0.95 0.58
CA ASP A 16 11.14 0.03 0.41
C ASP A 16 10.74 -1.42 0.64
N PHE A 17 9.95 -1.69 1.69
CA PHE A 17 9.39 -3.02 1.95
C PHE A 17 8.55 -3.50 0.76
N GLU A 18 7.69 -2.64 0.22
CA GLU A 18 6.83 -3.00 -0.91
C GLU A 18 7.61 -3.16 -2.23
N ARG A 19 8.73 -2.42 -2.37
CA ARG A 19 9.73 -2.58 -3.43
C ARG A 19 10.48 -3.90 -3.35
N SER A 20 10.76 -4.42 -2.16
CA SER A 20 11.35 -5.75 -2.02
C SER A 20 10.30 -6.85 -2.26
N TRP A 21 9.06 -6.61 -1.79
CA TRP A 21 8.01 -7.62 -1.82
C TRP A 21 7.47 -7.94 -3.21
N TRP A 22 7.42 -7.01 -4.17
CA TRP A 22 6.87 -7.31 -5.51
C TRP A 22 7.65 -8.36 -6.31
N LYS A 23 8.90 -8.67 -5.91
CA LYS A 23 9.71 -9.74 -6.51
C LYS A 23 9.48 -11.12 -5.89
N GLY A 24 8.82 -11.22 -4.72
CA GLY A 24 8.76 -12.43 -3.91
C GLY A 24 7.34 -12.96 -3.64
N ARG A 25 7.05 -14.15 -4.15
CA ARG A 25 5.81 -14.93 -4.13
C ARG A 25 5.40 -15.45 -2.73
N VAL A 26 5.32 -14.59 -1.69
CA VAL A 26 5.04 -14.98 -0.28
C VAL A 26 3.77 -14.30 0.27
N ARG A 27 3.15 -14.90 1.31
CA ARG A 27 1.99 -14.36 2.05
C ARG A 27 2.37 -13.06 2.79
N LYS A 28 1.83 -11.92 2.32
CA LYS A 28 2.08 -10.55 2.85
C LYS A 28 1.67 -10.34 4.30
N GLU A 29 0.62 -11.04 4.73
CA GLU A 29 -0.06 -10.76 6.00
C GLU A 29 0.80 -10.96 7.25
N PRO A 30 1.50 -12.09 7.45
CA PRO A 30 2.36 -12.26 8.63
C PRO A 30 3.57 -11.33 8.63
N ALA A 31 4.18 -11.04 7.47
CA ALA A 31 5.39 -10.21 7.39
C ALA A 31 5.10 -8.73 7.72
N VAL A 32 3.99 -8.20 7.22
CA VAL A 32 3.56 -6.83 7.55
C VAL A 32 3.26 -6.69 9.03
N ARG A 33 2.58 -7.68 9.62
CA ARG A 33 2.29 -7.67 11.06
C ARG A 33 3.56 -7.79 11.90
N ALA A 34 4.52 -8.62 11.49
CA ALA A 34 5.80 -8.78 12.21
C ALA A 34 6.71 -7.54 12.09
N ARG A 35 6.78 -6.90 10.91
CA ARG A 35 7.64 -5.73 10.66
C ARG A 35 7.06 -4.43 11.21
N PHE A 36 5.77 -4.19 10.98
CA PHE A 36 5.13 -2.91 11.31
C PHE A 36 4.21 -2.98 12.53
N GLY A 37 3.89 -4.17 13.04
CA GLY A 37 2.86 -4.33 14.07
C GLY A 37 1.44 -4.03 13.58
N LEU A 38 1.25 -3.84 12.27
CA LEU A 38 -0.01 -3.42 11.67
C LEU A 38 -0.79 -4.61 11.12
N SER A 39 -2.10 -4.57 11.27
CA SER A 39 -2.99 -5.47 10.53
C SER A 39 -2.97 -5.12 9.03
N ALA A 40 -3.10 -6.12 8.16
CA ALA A 40 -3.07 -5.95 6.71
C ALA A 40 -4.06 -4.87 6.20
N ALA A 41 -5.24 -4.79 6.82
CA ALA A 41 -6.23 -3.78 6.49
C ALA A 41 -5.77 -2.34 6.82
N ARG A 42 -5.05 -2.14 7.93
CA ARG A 42 -4.53 -0.83 8.33
C ARG A 42 -3.28 -0.46 7.53
N TYR A 43 -2.44 -1.44 7.21
CA TYR A 43 -1.30 -1.27 6.30
C TYR A 43 -1.74 -0.80 4.91
N HIS A 44 -2.73 -1.47 4.30
CA HIS A 44 -3.24 -1.05 2.99
C HIS A 44 -3.91 0.33 3.03
N GLN A 45 -4.58 0.70 4.11
CA GLN A 45 -5.15 2.05 4.25
C GLN A 45 -4.07 3.12 4.28
N LEU A 46 -3.00 2.89 5.05
CA LEU A 46 -1.87 3.80 5.11
C LEU A 46 -1.17 3.89 3.75
N LEU A 47 -0.86 2.74 3.13
CA LEU A 47 -0.27 2.66 1.80
C LEU A 47 -1.08 3.43 0.76
N ASN A 48 -2.42 3.30 0.78
CA ASN A 48 -3.30 4.02 -0.15
C ASN A 48 -3.27 5.54 0.03
N ARG A 49 -3.04 6.04 1.26
CA ARG A 49 -2.85 7.48 1.49
C ARG A 49 -1.47 7.95 1.04
N LEU A 50 -0.43 7.12 1.26
CA LEU A 50 0.94 7.44 0.88
C LEU A 50 1.12 7.55 -0.63
N ILE A 51 0.57 6.61 -1.41
CA ILE A 51 0.66 6.63 -2.88
C ILE A 51 -0.13 7.79 -3.53
N ASP A 52 -0.96 8.49 -2.76
CA ASP A 52 -1.73 9.65 -3.20
C ASP A 52 -0.94 10.96 -3.01
N ARG A 53 0.09 10.94 -2.14
CA ARG A 53 0.94 12.11 -1.86
C ARG A 53 2.01 12.31 -2.93
N PRO A 54 2.38 13.56 -3.24
CA PRO A 54 3.46 13.87 -4.17
C PRO A 54 4.83 13.38 -3.66
N GLU A 55 5.08 13.39 -2.35
CA GLU A 55 6.35 12.95 -1.74
C GLU A 55 6.70 11.49 -2.09
N ALA A 56 5.69 10.63 -2.20
CA ALA A 56 5.90 9.23 -2.58
C ALA A 56 6.29 9.10 -4.05
N LEU A 57 5.72 9.94 -4.93
CA LEU A 57 6.06 10.00 -6.35
C LEU A 57 7.49 10.52 -6.56
N GLU A 58 7.95 11.45 -5.74
CA GLU A 58 9.32 11.97 -5.79
C GLU A 58 10.35 10.92 -5.32
N TYR A 59 9.97 10.07 -4.38
CA TYR A 59 10.84 9.01 -3.87
C TYR A 59 10.97 7.81 -4.81
N ASP A 60 9.85 7.21 -5.22
CA ASP A 60 9.85 6.08 -6.18
C ASP A 60 8.62 6.15 -7.10
N PRO A 61 8.70 6.91 -8.22
CA PRO A 61 7.56 7.10 -9.11
C PRO A 61 7.12 5.80 -9.77
N VAL A 62 8.03 4.85 -10.00
CA VAL A 62 7.73 3.58 -10.67
C VAL A 62 6.91 2.68 -9.75
N LEU A 63 7.33 2.54 -8.49
CA LEU A 63 6.61 1.76 -7.49
C LEU A 63 5.23 2.37 -7.24
N VAL A 64 5.15 3.69 -7.04
CA VAL A 64 3.90 4.37 -6.74
C VAL A 64 2.89 4.22 -7.88
N GLN A 65 3.31 4.42 -9.13
CA GLN A 65 2.41 4.22 -10.27
C GLN A 65 1.91 2.78 -10.38
N ARG A 66 2.77 1.79 -10.12
CA ARG A 66 2.36 0.38 -10.11
C ARG A 66 1.35 0.08 -9.01
N LEU A 67 1.55 0.60 -7.79
CA LEU A 67 0.63 0.44 -6.67
C LEU A 67 -0.72 1.11 -6.97
N ARG A 68 -0.73 2.30 -7.57
CA ARG A 68 -1.95 2.98 -8.04
C ARG A 68 -2.71 2.13 -9.06
N ARG A 69 -2.02 1.55 -10.03
CA ARG A 69 -2.63 0.67 -11.04
C ARG A 69 -3.21 -0.62 -10.44
N LEU A 70 -2.51 -1.23 -9.48
CA LEU A 70 -3.01 -2.39 -8.73
C LEU A 70 -4.27 -2.06 -7.92
N ARG A 71 -4.33 -0.88 -7.29
CA ARG A 71 -5.51 -0.37 -6.59
C ARG A 71 -6.69 -0.21 -7.54
N GLU A 72 -6.48 0.39 -8.71
CA GLU A 72 -7.52 0.53 -9.73
C GLU A 72 -8.03 -0.82 -10.24
N SER A 73 -7.12 -1.77 -10.51
CA SER A 73 -7.49 -3.12 -10.91
C SER A 73 -8.37 -3.82 -9.86
N ARG A 74 -7.99 -3.77 -8.57
CA ARG A 74 -8.80 -4.30 -7.47
C ARG A 74 -10.14 -3.60 -7.33
N ARG A 75 -10.18 -2.27 -7.51
CA ARG A 75 -11.42 -1.48 -7.47
C ARG A 75 -12.35 -1.91 -8.60
N ARG A 76 -11.82 -2.12 -9.82
CA ARG A 76 -12.58 -2.57 -10.99
C ARG A 76 -13.17 -3.97 -10.81
N THR A 77 -12.42 -4.93 -10.24
CA THR A 77 -12.94 -6.26 -9.91
C THR A 77 -14.08 -6.20 -8.89
N ARG A 78 -14.02 -5.27 -7.92
CA ARG A 78 -15.08 -5.09 -6.92
C ARG A 78 -16.35 -4.45 -7.51
N PHE A 79 -16.20 -3.54 -8.47
CA PHE A 79 -17.34 -2.94 -9.19
C PHE A 79 -18.04 -3.95 -10.10
N ALA A 80 -17.29 -4.79 -10.82
CA ALA A 80 -17.86 -5.84 -11.68
C ALA A 80 -18.74 -6.82 -10.89
N ARG A 81 -18.39 -7.10 -9.63
CA ARG A 81 -19.16 -8.00 -8.74
C ARG A 81 -20.39 -7.33 -8.10
N ARG A 82 -20.48 -5.99 -8.10
CA ARG A 82 -21.63 -5.24 -7.58
C ARG A 82 -22.67 -4.91 -8.66
N LEU A 83 -22.30 -4.99 -9.94
CA LEU A 83 -23.19 -4.71 -11.07
C LEU A 83 -24.01 -5.94 -11.53
N GLY A 84 -23.94 -7.08 -10.84
CA GLY A 84 -24.90 -8.17 -11.01
C GLY A 84 -25.23 -8.52 -12.47
N LEU A 85 -24.29 -9.14 -13.18
CA LEU A 85 -24.66 -10.00 -14.31
C LEU A 85 -25.10 -11.37 -13.76
N GLU A 86 -26.17 -11.38 -12.99
CA GLU A 86 -26.98 -12.57 -12.71
C GLU A 86 -28.44 -12.09 -12.64
N GLY A 87 -29.23 -12.45 -13.66
CA GLY A 87 -30.65 -12.11 -13.81
C GLY A 87 -30.99 -11.68 -15.23
#